data_AF-A0A4S3LWB7-F1
#
_entry.id   AF-A0A4S3LWB7-F1
#
_cell.length_a   1.000
_cell.length_b   1.000
_cell.length_c   1.000
_cell.angle_alpha   90.00
_cell.angle_beta   90.00
_cell.angle_gamma   90.00
#
_symmetry.space_group_name_H-M   'P 1'
#
loop_
_entity.id
_entity.type
_entity.pdbx_description
1 polymer ?
#
loop_
_entity_poly.entity_id
_entity_poly.type
_entity_poly.pdbx_seq_one_letter_code
_entity_poly.pdbx_strand_id
1 'polypeptide(L)'
;MAFESQKDKSSGRGRGDGTARITLKLNTSGSTGVWLTKPTGLQGQTVDIEIDEETNRLRVGIRESGFKVSDKGAFSLSKKTFRCLSPKSDVTQRIELTKGEDGWWYGSYGEKV
;
A
#
# COMPACT_ATOMS: atom_id res chain seq x y z
N MET A 1 -37.35 -8.50 28.53
CA MET A 1 -35.91 -8.66 28.87
C MET A 1 -35.21 -9.11 27.60
N ALA A 2 -34.26 -8.34 27.08
CA ALA A 2 -33.57 -8.66 25.83
C ALA A 2 -32.07 -8.79 26.12
N PHE A 3 -31.49 -9.91 25.71
CA PHE A 3 -30.06 -10.19 25.86
C PHE A 3 -29.27 -9.30 24.89
N GLU A 4 -28.34 -8.50 25.43
CA GLU A 4 -27.37 -7.75 24.64
C GLU A 4 -26.22 -8.67 24.20
N SER A 5 -25.94 -8.69 22.90
CA SER A 5 -24.81 -9.40 22.32
C SER A 5 -23.49 -8.75 22.74
N GLN A 6 -22.58 -9.50 23.36
CA GLN A 6 -21.21 -9.06 23.68
C GLN A 6 -20.30 -8.88 22.45
N LYS A 7 -20.84 -8.95 21.24
CA LYS A 7 -20.07 -8.93 20.00
C LYS A 7 -19.85 -7.50 19.50
N ASP A 8 -19.41 -6.61 20.37
CA ASP A 8 -18.71 -5.39 19.96
C ASP A 8 -17.84 -4.89 21.12
N LYS A 9 -16.60 -4.50 20.78
CA LYS A 9 -15.51 -3.98 21.64
C LYS A 9 -14.35 -4.93 21.97
N SER A 10 -14.15 -6.02 21.23
CA SER A 10 -12.74 -6.29 20.89
C SER A 10 -12.37 -5.24 19.85
N SER A 11 -11.52 -4.28 20.22
CA SER A 11 -10.70 -3.51 19.29
C SER A 11 -9.92 -4.51 18.44
N GLY A 12 -10.60 -5.06 17.44
CA GLY A 12 -9.99 -6.00 16.53
C GLY A 12 -8.78 -5.28 15.97
N ARG A 13 -7.60 -5.89 16.12
CA ARG A 13 -6.49 -5.70 15.20
C ARG A 13 -7.02 -6.13 13.84
N GLY A 14 -7.79 -5.24 13.23
CA GLY A 14 -8.68 -5.52 12.13
C GLY A 14 -7.83 -5.87 10.93
N ARG A 15 -7.94 -7.12 10.51
CA ARG A 15 -7.70 -7.50 9.12
C ARG A 15 -8.35 -6.41 8.27
N GLY A 16 -7.55 -5.78 7.40
CA GLY A 16 -7.83 -4.46 6.82
C GLY A 16 -9.27 -4.28 6.32
N ASP A 17 -9.69 -3.02 6.30
CA ASP A 17 -10.92 -2.41 5.78
C ASP A 17 -11.49 -2.94 4.44
N GLY A 18 -10.92 -3.99 3.84
CA GLY A 18 -11.27 -4.51 2.53
C GLY A 18 -10.73 -3.67 1.39
N THR A 19 -10.03 -2.57 1.69
CA THR A 19 -9.59 -1.61 0.70
C THR A 19 -8.25 -2.03 0.11
N ALA A 20 -8.17 -1.99 -1.22
CA ALA A 20 -6.91 -2.08 -1.94
C ALA A 20 -6.08 -0.83 -1.67
N ARG A 21 -4.90 -0.99 -1.08
CA ARG A 21 -4.01 0.13 -0.76
C ARG A 21 -2.55 -0.30 -0.78
N ILE A 22 -1.69 0.68 -1.03
CA ILE A 22 -0.26 0.61 -0.80
C ILE A 22 0.11 1.49 0.39
N THR A 23 0.88 0.93 1.32
CA THR A 23 1.39 1.64 2.49
C THR A 23 2.90 1.73 2.41
N LEU A 24 3.43 2.94 2.47
CA LEU A 24 4.85 3.24 2.41
C LEU A 24 5.28 3.73 3.80
N LYS A 25 6.34 3.16 4.36
CA LYS A 25 6.90 3.57 5.64
C LYS A 25 8.41 3.75 5.55
N LEU A 26 8.92 4.80 6.17
CA LEU A 26 10.33 4.92 6.52
C LEU A 26 10.50 4.42 7.96
N ASN A 27 11.32 3.40 8.16
CA ASN A 27 11.64 2.88 9.49
C ASN A 27 12.69 3.77 10.16
N THR A 28 12.80 3.69 11.48
CA THR A 28 13.79 4.44 12.28
C THR A 28 15.24 4.17 11.86
N SER A 29 15.53 2.97 11.33
CA SER A 29 16.84 2.62 10.76
C SER A 29 17.11 3.25 9.39
N GLY A 30 16.16 4.02 8.84
CA GLY A 30 16.23 4.60 7.51
C GLY A 30 15.94 3.62 6.38
N SER A 31 15.51 2.38 6.68
CA SER A 31 15.02 1.44 5.66
C SER A 31 13.59 1.74 5.27
N THR A 32 13.24 1.50 4.00
CA THR A 32 11.89 1.70 3.47
C THR A 32 11.14 0.38 3.49
N GLY A 33 9.96 0.36 4.10
CA GLY A 33 9.03 -0.77 4.03
C GLY A 33 7.81 -0.39 3.21
N VAL A 34 7.35 -1.32 2.39
CA VAL A 34 6.13 -1.16 1.60
C VAL A 34 5.21 -2.34 1.84
N TRP A 35 3.90 -2.08 1.93
CA TRP A 35 2.89 -3.11 2.12
C TRP A 35 1.73 -2.93 1.16
N LEU A 36 1.43 -3.99 0.41
CA LEU A 36 0.21 -4.13 -0.38
C LEU A 36 -0.83 -4.93 0.41
N THR A 37 -2.08 -4.45 0.44
CA THR A 37 -3.16 -5.19 1.10
C THR A 37 -3.65 -6.35 0.26
N LYS A 38 -4.21 -7.38 0.91
CA LYS A 38 -4.74 -8.59 0.25
C LYS A 38 -5.73 -8.31 -0.90
N PRO A 39 -6.63 -7.31 -0.83
CA PRO A 39 -7.56 -6.97 -1.90
C PRO A 39 -6.90 -6.63 -3.25
N THR A 40 -5.60 -6.27 -3.27
CA THR A 40 -4.90 -6.03 -4.54
C THR A 40 -4.68 -7.33 -5.34
N GLY A 41 -4.68 -8.49 -4.68
CA GLY A 41 -4.31 -9.77 -5.29
C GLY A 41 -2.82 -9.91 -5.63
N LEU A 42 -1.98 -8.97 -5.20
CA LEU A 42 -0.56 -8.91 -5.54
C LEU A 42 0.39 -9.56 -4.51
N GLN A 43 -0.15 -10.04 -3.38
CA GLN A 43 0.66 -10.71 -2.36
C GLN A 43 1.22 -12.05 -2.90
N GLY A 44 2.51 -12.31 -2.68
CA GLY A 44 3.20 -13.48 -3.23
C GLY A 44 3.64 -13.34 -4.69
N GLN A 45 3.23 -12.27 -5.39
CA GLN A 45 3.55 -12.02 -6.80
C GLN A 45 4.85 -11.21 -6.97
N THR A 46 5.37 -11.19 -8.19
CA THR A 46 6.41 -10.23 -8.59
C THR A 46 5.73 -9.03 -9.26
N VAL A 47 6.00 -7.83 -8.76
CA VAL A 47 5.30 -6.61 -9.17
C VAL A 47 6.25 -5.52 -9.60
N ASP A 48 5.81 -4.67 -10.51
CA ASP A 48 6.50 -3.44 -10.84
C ASP A 48 5.71 -2.23 -10.33
N ILE A 49 6.43 -1.15 -10.05
CA ILE A 49 5.86 0.12 -9.59
C ILE A 49 6.39 1.23 -10.46
N GLU A 50 5.48 1.92 -11.11
CA GLU A 50 5.79 3.08 -11.93
C GLU A 50 5.19 4.32 -11.29
N ILE A 51 5.95 5.41 -11.38
CA ILE A 51 5.64 6.69 -10.76
C ILE A 51 5.64 7.74 -11.86
N ASP A 52 4.54 8.48 -11.93
CA ASP A 52 4.39 9.67 -12.75
C ASP A 52 4.51 10.90 -11.82
N GLU A 53 5.69 11.53 -11.87
CA GLU A 53 6.01 12.71 -11.06
C GLU A 53 5.26 13.97 -11.52
N GLU A 54 4.81 14.04 -12.78
CA GLU A 54 4.09 15.20 -13.31
C GLU A 54 2.65 15.23 -12.81
N THR A 55 2.00 14.05 -12.77
CA THR A 55 0.59 13.94 -12.37
C THR A 55 0.39 13.46 -10.93
N ASN A 56 1.48 13.20 -10.19
CA ASN A 56 1.47 12.61 -8.85
C ASN A 56 0.67 11.30 -8.77
N ARG A 57 0.86 10.43 -9.76
CA ARG A 57 0.19 9.13 -9.85
C ARG A 57 1.20 8.00 -9.77
N LEU A 58 0.80 6.91 -9.15
CA LEU A 58 1.54 5.66 -9.17
C LEU A 58 0.67 4.56 -9.76
N ARG A 59 1.32 3.60 -10.39
CA ARG A 59 0.68 2.33 -10.76
C ARG A 59 1.51 1.14 -10.30
N VAL A 60 0.83 0.06 -9.93
CA VAL A 60 1.44 -1.21 -9.52
C VAL A 60 0.74 -2.38 -10.20
N GLY A 61 1.53 -3.27 -10.80
CA GLY A 61 1.03 -4.39 -11.60
C GLY A 61 1.99 -5.57 -11.56
N ILE A 62 1.54 -6.75 -12.01
CA ILE A 62 2.38 -7.96 -12.07
C ILE A 62 3.39 -7.80 -13.21
N ARG A 63 4.67 -8.07 -12.91
CA ARG A 63 5.76 -8.05 -13.90
C ARG A 63 6.86 -9.00 -13.48
N GLU A 64 7.40 -9.77 -14.43
CA GLU A 64 8.43 -10.79 -14.15
C GLU A 64 9.76 -10.19 -13.64
N SER A 65 10.12 -9.00 -14.12
CA SER A 65 11.37 -8.31 -13.78
C SER A 65 11.26 -7.35 -12.58
N GLY A 66 10.26 -7.54 -11.72
CA GLY A 66 9.91 -6.59 -10.66
C GLY A 66 10.38 -6.96 -9.25
N PHE A 67 9.76 -6.31 -8.26
CA PHE A 67 9.94 -6.58 -6.84
C PHE A 67 9.13 -7.81 -6.41
N LYS A 68 9.78 -8.75 -5.71
CA LYS A 68 9.08 -9.88 -5.11
C LYS A 68 8.29 -9.42 -3.88
N VAL A 69 6.98 -9.54 -3.93
CA VAL A 69 6.08 -9.27 -2.81
C VAL A 69 5.97 -10.52 -1.96
N SER A 70 6.22 -10.40 -0.66
CA SER A 70 5.98 -11.51 0.28
C SER A 70 4.49 -11.89 0.35
N ASP A 71 4.19 -13.07 0.89
CA ASP A 71 2.80 -13.53 1.08
C ASP A 71 2.00 -12.65 2.05
N LYS A 72 2.68 -11.80 2.83
CA LYS A 72 2.06 -10.80 3.71
C LYS A 72 1.97 -9.40 3.08
N GLY A 73 2.33 -9.27 1.81
CA GLY A 73 2.27 -8.02 1.05
C GLY A 73 3.48 -7.10 1.20
N ALA A 74 4.49 -7.50 1.99
CA ALA A 74 5.67 -6.68 2.25
C ALA A 74 6.73 -6.81 1.14
N PHE A 75 7.35 -5.69 0.77
CA PHE A 75 8.55 -5.60 -0.07
C PHE A 75 9.29 -4.28 0.22
N SER A 76 10.44 -4.06 -0.43
CA SER A 76 11.27 -2.86 -0.28
C SER A 76 11.42 -2.13 -1.61
N LEU A 77 11.61 -0.81 -1.55
CA LEU A 77 11.90 0.07 -2.69
C LEU A 77 13.09 0.97 -2.39
N SER A 78 13.53 1.76 -3.36
CA SER A 78 14.65 2.68 -3.13
C SER A 78 14.22 3.88 -2.26
N LYS A 79 15.14 4.43 -1.47
CA LYS A 79 14.86 5.67 -0.69
C LYS A 79 14.46 6.85 -1.58
N LYS A 80 14.98 6.90 -2.81
CA LYS A 80 14.63 7.94 -3.80
C LYS A 80 13.16 7.84 -4.17
N THR A 81 12.72 6.66 -4.56
CA THR A 81 11.32 6.33 -4.87
C THR A 81 10.40 6.64 -3.69
N PHE A 82 10.81 6.29 -2.46
CA PHE A 82 10.04 6.61 -1.25
C PHE A 82 9.83 8.12 -1.08
N ARG A 83 10.91 8.90 -1.20
CA ARG A 83 10.87 10.37 -1.02
C ARG A 83 10.03 11.06 -2.09
N CYS A 84 9.97 10.51 -3.30
CA CYS A 84 9.07 10.98 -4.35
C CYS A 84 7.59 10.80 -3.93
N LEU A 85 7.23 9.60 -3.45
CA LEU A 85 5.85 9.29 -3.03
C LEU A 85 5.44 9.91 -1.69
N SER A 86 6.41 10.23 -0.84
CA SER A 86 6.20 10.74 0.53
C SER A 86 7.20 11.87 0.85
N PRO A 87 7.08 13.04 0.19
CA PRO A 87 8.07 14.12 0.30
C PRO A 87 8.07 14.81 1.68
N LYS A 88 6.92 14.90 2.35
CA LYS A 88 6.76 15.55 3.65
C LYS A 88 7.09 14.60 4.81
N SER A 89 8.26 13.94 4.76
CA SER A 89 8.75 12.97 5.75
C SER A 89 8.13 13.19 7.13
N ASP A 90 7.23 12.31 7.53
CA ASP A 90 7.40 11.44 8.70
C ASP A 90 6.20 10.50 8.82
N VAL A 91 6.47 9.35 9.41
CA VAL A 91 5.50 8.37 9.89
C VAL A 91 5.03 7.31 8.89
N THR A 92 4.18 7.55 7.89
CA THR A 92 3.65 6.50 6.99
C THR A 92 2.75 7.14 5.93
N GLN A 93 2.96 6.86 4.64
CA GLN A 93 2.05 7.27 3.57
C GLN A 93 1.13 6.11 3.20
N ARG A 94 -0.19 6.35 3.13
CA ARG A 94 -1.18 5.37 2.67
C ARG A 94 -1.88 5.90 1.43
N ILE A 95 -1.84 5.12 0.37
CA ILE A 95 -2.44 5.47 -0.92
C ILE A 95 -3.43 4.37 -1.25
N GLU A 96 -4.69 4.76 -1.42
CA GLU A 96 -5.75 3.88 -1.90
C GLU A 96 -5.52 3.57 -3.38
N LEU A 97 -5.84 2.35 -3.76
CA LEU A 97 -5.61 1.85 -5.10
C LEU A 97 -6.94 1.50 -5.77
N THR A 98 -7.07 1.89 -7.03
CA THR A 98 -8.19 1.52 -7.90
C THR A 98 -7.68 0.62 -9.02
N LYS A 99 -8.38 -0.47 -9.31
CA LYS A 99 -8.01 -1.38 -10.39
C LYS A 99 -8.41 -0.76 -11.73
N GLY A 100 -7.44 -0.62 -12.63
CA GLY A 100 -7.67 -0.25 -14.02
C GLY A 100 -8.09 -1.46 -14.87
N GLU A 101 -8.61 -1.17 -16.06
CA GLU A 101 -9.02 -2.19 -17.04
C GLU A 101 -7.84 -2.98 -17.61
N ASP A 102 -6.64 -2.38 -17.58
CA ASP A 102 -5.37 -2.98 -18.02
C ASP A 102 -4.77 -3.96 -17.00
N GLY A 103 -5.45 -4.18 -15.87
CA GLY A 103 -5.01 -5.06 -14.79
C GLY A 103 -4.02 -4.43 -13.81
N TRP A 104 -3.67 -3.16 -14.00
CA TRP A 104 -2.83 -2.40 -13.06
C TRP A 104 -3.67 -1.75 -11.97
N TRP A 105 -3.05 -1.51 -10.82
CA TRP A 105 -3.64 -0.75 -9.72
C TRP A 105 -3.08 0.66 -9.70
N TYR A 106 -3.94 1.66 -9.61
CA TYR A 106 -3.59 3.07 -9.68
C TYR A 106 -3.86 3.78 -8.37
N GLY A 107 -2.96 4.65 -7.94
CA GLY A 107 -3.16 5.51 -6.79
C GLY A 107 -2.60 6.90 -7.02
N SER A 108 -3.22 7.91 -6.41
CA SER A 108 -2.71 9.28 -6.41
C SER A 108 -2.01 9.58 -5.08
N TYR A 109 -0.94 10.35 -5.14
CA TYR A 109 -0.22 10.82 -3.95
C TYR A 109 -0.06 12.35 -4.00
N GLY A 110 0.54 12.94 -2.96
CA GLY A 110 0.70 14.40 -2.88
C GLY A 110 -0.54 15.16 -2.42
N GLU A 111 -1.76 14.63 -2.62
CA GLU A 111 -2.96 15.14 -1.98
C GLU A 111 -3.21 14.47 -0.63
N LYS A 112 -2.90 15.20 0.45
CA LYS A 112 -3.70 15.25 1.67
C LYS A 112 -3.35 16.51 2.45
N VAL A 113 -4.38 17.35 2.55
CA VAL A 113 -4.70 18.44 3.50
C VAL A 113 -3.66 18.69 4.59
#